data_AF-A0A522BIH6-F1
#
_entry.id   AF-A0A522BIH6-F1
#
_cell.length_a   1.000
_cell.length_b   1.000
_cell.length_c   1.000
_cell.angle_alpha   90.00
_cell.angle_beta   90.00
_cell.angle_gamma   90.00
#
_symmetry.space_group_name_H-M   'P 1'
#
loop_
_entity.id
_entity.type
_entity.pdbx_description
1 polymer ?
#
loop_
_entity_poly.entity_id
_entity_poly.type
_entity_poly.pdbx_seq_one_letter_code
_entity_poly.pdbx_strand_id
1 'polypeptide(L)'
;MSDPAAATPPMPRLAFLGRVLMLLVYPVATVGIGLLVIYRVDQAQELVQAYLDEGEGSSHVLLHLLAHAMWGLSAWYCARVLLGKRFPVDMLGACTGTGFARNVVTWLPRLLAVAATLPTALFFIGERKFVAGAMWLVWTLALFGFLVMRRSLPWLREGVARSYEQRGCEQWPHFDRMPLRGWALMAVLGLTPWLVMAGVLADLPAITRWLGAPAVLLLALTGWTVFGSMALVYLPLSRGRSSLAWLPLLLLVVFSPFNDNHVTGQRADLAGETGEPPAVAADFDAWQAQRVREGRGGEPIYLVAMSGGASRAAYWGAWALATLDDDARARGRSFAP
;
A
#
# COMPACT_ATOMS: atom_id res chain seq x y z
N MET A 1 -24.46 9.14 -41.59
CA MET A 1 -23.99 8.35 -40.42
C MET A 1 -24.41 9.10 -39.18
N SER A 2 -25.50 8.66 -38.55
CA SER A 2 -26.04 9.23 -37.31
C SER A 2 -25.09 8.94 -36.14
N ASP A 3 -24.71 9.99 -35.43
CA ASP A 3 -23.80 9.94 -34.29
C ASP A 3 -24.44 9.14 -33.14
N PRO A 4 -23.91 7.96 -32.74
CA PRO A 4 -24.53 7.11 -31.73
C PRO A 4 -24.52 7.72 -30.31
N ALA A 5 -23.83 8.86 -30.13
CA ALA A 5 -23.82 9.62 -28.89
C ALA A 5 -25.16 10.35 -28.59
N ALA A 6 -26.10 10.40 -29.54
CA ALA A 6 -27.37 11.11 -29.38
C ALA A 6 -28.49 10.31 -28.65
N ALA A 7 -28.26 9.05 -28.26
CA ALA A 7 -29.34 8.15 -27.84
C ALA A 7 -29.46 7.87 -26.33
N THR A 8 -28.47 8.23 -25.50
CA THR A 8 -28.55 7.98 -24.05
C THR A 8 -28.82 9.26 -23.27
N PRO A 9 -29.88 9.31 -22.43
CA PRO A 9 -30.14 10.48 -21.62
C PRO A 9 -28.98 10.72 -20.65
N PRO A 10 -28.61 11.99 -20.39
CA PRO A 10 -27.54 12.31 -19.47
C PRO A 10 -27.88 11.81 -18.05
N MET A 11 -26.88 11.25 -17.37
CA MET A 11 -27.10 10.64 -16.06
C MET A 11 -26.96 11.63 -14.90
N PRO A 12 -27.61 11.36 -13.75
CA PRO A 12 -27.43 12.13 -12.53
C PRO A 12 -25.97 12.15 -12.05
N ARG A 13 -25.60 13.22 -11.33
CA ARG A 13 -24.24 13.45 -10.83
C ARG A 13 -23.67 12.29 -10.00
N LEU A 14 -24.49 11.67 -9.15
CA LEU A 14 -24.07 10.55 -8.31
C LEU A 14 -23.78 9.29 -9.12
N ALA A 15 -24.60 8.98 -10.13
CA ALA A 15 -24.38 7.84 -11.02
C ALA A 15 -23.10 8.02 -11.84
N PHE A 16 -22.85 9.24 -12.34
CA PHE A 16 -21.62 9.59 -13.03
C PHE A 16 -20.39 9.41 -12.12
N LEU A 17 -20.44 9.93 -10.89
CA LEU A 17 -19.36 9.76 -9.92
C LEU A 17 -19.11 8.27 -9.62
N GLY A 18 -20.17 7.47 -9.45
CA GLY A 18 -20.05 6.03 -9.27
C GLY A 18 -19.30 5.34 -10.42
N ARG A 19 -19.64 5.67 -11.68
CA ARG A 19 -18.93 5.14 -12.86
C ARG A 19 -17.46 5.59 -12.92
N VAL A 20 -17.19 6.85 -12.57
CA VAL A 20 -15.81 7.35 -12.46
C VAL A 20 -15.04 6.56 -11.41
N LEU A 21 -15.59 6.37 -10.20
CA LEU A 21 -14.92 5.63 -9.13
C LEU A 21 -14.70 4.16 -9.49
N MET A 22 -15.67 3.51 -10.16
CA MET A 22 -15.53 2.14 -10.65
C MET A 22 -14.47 2.01 -11.73
N LEU A 23 -14.39 2.96 -12.66
CA LEU A 23 -13.31 3.00 -13.65
C LEU A 23 -11.95 3.21 -12.98
N LEU A 24 -11.93 3.98 -11.88
CA LEU A 24 -10.76 4.28 -11.06
C LEU A 24 -10.59 3.35 -9.85
N VAL A 25 -11.16 2.14 -9.89
CA VAL A 25 -11.19 1.25 -8.73
C VAL A 25 -9.79 0.97 -8.18
N TYR A 26 -8.76 0.78 -9.02
CA TYR A 26 -7.40 0.54 -8.52
C TYR A 26 -6.76 1.77 -7.87
N PRO A 27 -6.68 2.96 -8.51
CA PRO A 27 -6.17 4.15 -7.83
C PRO A 27 -6.90 4.49 -6.54
N VAL A 28 -8.23 4.31 -6.50
CA VAL A 28 -9.03 4.57 -5.30
C VAL A 28 -8.78 3.51 -4.23
N ALA A 29 -8.80 2.22 -4.60
CA ALA A 29 -8.62 1.13 -3.65
C ALA A 29 -7.20 1.07 -3.10
N THR A 30 -6.15 1.25 -3.92
CA THR A 30 -4.79 1.21 -3.41
C THR A 30 -4.50 2.38 -2.49
N VAL A 31 -4.98 3.60 -2.79
CA VAL A 31 -4.93 4.73 -1.85
C VAL A 31 -5.69 4.40 -0.58
N GLY A 32 -6.95 3.98 -0.66
CA GLY A 32 -7.76 3.67 0.52
C GLY A 32 -7.17 2.55 1.39
N ILE A 33 -6.77 1.44 0.79
CA ILE A 33 -6.13 0.29 1.48
C ILE A 33 -4.78 0.72 2.04
N GLY A 34 -3.97 1.48 1.29
CA GLY A 34 -2.69 1.97 1.77
C GLY A 34 -2.84 2.85 3.01
N LEU A 35 -3.81 3.77 3.01
CA LEU A 35 -4.13 4.58 4.19
C LEU A 35 -4.63 3.72 5.35
N LEU A 36 -5.49 2.74 5.10
CA LEU A 36 -5.95 1.83 6.14
C LEU A 36 -4.79 1.06 6.76
N VAL A 37 -3.93 0.44 5.94
CA VAL A 37 -2.81 -0.37 6.40
C VAL A 37 -1.81 0.48 7.15
N ILE A 38 -1.34 1.58 6.56
CA ILE A 38 -0.29 2.41 7.15
C ILE A 38 -0.72 3.00 8.50
N TYR A 39 -1.98 3.45 8.63
CA TYR A 39 -2.43 4.20 9.80
C TYR A 39 -3.32 3.42 10.78
N ARG A 40 -3.75 2.20 10.46
CA ARG A 40 -4.54 1.38 11.40
C ARG A 40 -3.88 0.07 11.78
N VAL A 41 -2.79 -0.32 11.12
CA VAL A 41 -2.03 -1.51 11.49
C VAL A 41 -0.80 -1.08 12.26
N ASP A 42 -0.74 -1.45 13.54
CA ASP A 42 0.36 -1.09 14.44
C ASP A 42 1.73 -1.47 13.85
N GLN A 43 1.81 -2.64 13.22
CA GLN A 43 3.04 -3.08 12.53
C GLN A 43 3.48 -2.12 11.43
N ALA A 44 2.55 -1.56 10.65
CA ALA A 44 2.89 -0.62 9.60
C ALA A 44 3.31 0.74 10.18
N GLN A 45 2.66 1.18 11.26
CA GLN A 45 3.03 2.40 11.97
C GLN A 45 4.44 2.29 12.56
N GLU A 46 4.78 1.18 13.23
CA GLU A 46 6.11 0.90 13.75
C GLU A 46 7.17 1.01 12.63
N LEU A 47 6.93 0.42 11.46
CA LEU A 47 7.85 0.50 10.32
C LEU A 47 8.03 1.94 9.81
N VAL A 48 6.95 2.72 9.77
CA VAL A 48 7.00 4.13 9.35
C VAL A 48 7.70 5.02 10.39
N GLN A 49 7.72 4.62 11.66
CA GLN A 49 8.41 5.36 12.71
C GLN A 49 9.89 4.95 12.84
N ALA A 50 10.21 3.67 12.69
CA ALA A 50 11.52 3.10 13.00
C ALA A 50 12.69 3.74 12.23
N TYR A 51 12.51 4.12 10.98
CA TYR A 51 13.60 4.72 10.19
C TYR A 51 13.89 6.18 10.58
N LEU A 52 12.96 6.86 11.27
CA LEU A 52 13.23 8.20 11.81
C LEU A 52 14.14 8.12 13.04
N ASP A 53 14.17 6.97 13.70
CA ASP A 53 15.00 6.75 14.88
C ASP A 53 16.47 6.47 14.48
N GLU A 54 16.72 6.10 13.20
CA GLU A 54 18.07 6.01 12.60
C GLU A 54 18.68 7.39 12.26
N GLY A 55 17.90 8.48 12.38
CA GLY A 55 18.33 9.86 12.13
C GLY A 55 17.78 10.45 10.83
N GLU A 56 17.44 11.75 10.87
CA GLU A 56 16.73 12.49 9.80
C GLU A 56 17.49 12.61 8.47
N GLY A 57 18.78 12.23 8.43
CA GLY A 57 19.64 12.22 7.24
C GLY A 57 19.84 10.85 6.58
N SER A 58 19.15 9.80 7.04
CA SER A 58 19.27 8.45 6.47
C SER A 58 18.83 8.44 5.00
N SER A 59 19.52 7.67 4.15
CA SER A 59 19.12 7.42 2.76
C SER A 59 17.70 6.85 2.66
N HIS A 60 17.24 6.17 3.71
CA HIS A 60 15.89 5.60 3.82
C HIS A 60 14.81 6.69 3.79
N VAL A 61 15.08 7.88 4.33
CA VAL A 61 14.15 9.02 4.31
C VAL A 61 13.89 9.46 2.87
N LEU A 62 14.96 9.62 2.08
CA LEU A 62 14.85 10.01 0.67
C LEU A 62 14.13 8.93 -0.15
N LEU A 63 14.50 7.67 0.04
CA LEU A 63 13.87 6.54 -0.66
C LEU A 63 12.39 6.42 -0.32
N HIS A 64 12.02 6.69 0.94
CA HIS A 64 10.63 6.75 1.38
C HIS A 64 9.87 7.90 0.69
N LEU A 65 10.42 9.11 0.66
CA LEU A 65 9.82 10.26 -0.04
C LEU A 65 9.62 9.97 -1.54
N LEU A 66 10.62 9.36 -2.17
CA LEU A 66 10.55 8.95 -3.58
C LEU A 66 9.47 7.89 -3.79
N ALA A 67 9.37 6.87 -2.94
CA ALA A 67 8.32 5.85 -3.01
C ALA A 67 6.91 6.47 -2.83
N HIS A 68 6.74 7.44 -1.93
CA HIS A 68 5.51 8.22 -1.80
C HIS A 68 5.16 8.99 -3.07
N ALA A 69 6.15 9.67 -3.66
CA ALA A 69 5.94 10.41 -4.91
C ALA A 69 5.56 9.45 -6.04
N MET A 70 6.21 8.29 -6.14
CA MET A 70 5.87 7.27 -7.14
C MET A 70 4.44 6.75 -6.93
N TRP A 71 4.04 6.47 -5.68
CA TRP A 71 2.70 6.01 -5.39
C TRP A 71 1.64 7.06 -5.73
N GLY A 72 1.80 8.30 -5.25
CA GLY A 72 0.90 9.41 -5.59
C GLY A 72 0.86 9.71 -7.09
N LEU A 73 2.01 9.70 -7.77
CA LEU A 73 2.10 9.90 -9.21
C LEU A 73 1.43 8.76 -9.98
N SER A 74 1.55 7.51 -9.53
CA SER A 74 0.89 6.36 -10.14
C SER A 74 -0.63 6.45 -10.03
N ALA A 75 -1.16 6.82 -8.86
CA ALA A 75 -2.59 7.02 -8.65
C ALA A 75 -3.14 8.14 -9.55
N TRP A 76 -2.45 9.28 -9.59
CA TRP A 76 -2.81 10.39 -10.46
C TRP A 76 -2.73 10.02 -11.95
N TYR A 77 -1.62 9.41 -12.38
CA TYR A 77 -1.36 9.18 -13.80
C TYR A 77 -2.26 8.08 -14.36
N CYS A 78 -2.45 6.98 -13.62
CA CYS A 78 -3.39 5.93 -13.98
C CYS A 78 -4.81 6.49 -14.09
N ALA A 79 -5.24 7.29 -13.10
CA ALA A 79 -6.57 7.89 -13.15
C ALA A 79 -6.74 8.85 -14.33
N ARG A 80 -5.71 9.63 -14.66
CA ARG A 80 -5.70 10.51 -15.83
C ARG A 80 -5.76 9.76 -17.16
N VAL A 81 -5.05 8.64 -17.27
CA VAL A 81 -5.04 7.80 -18.47
C VAL A 81 -6.40 7.14 -18.67
N LEU A 82 -6.97 6.56 -17.61
CA LEU A 82 -8.27 5.89 -17.67
C LEU A 82 -9.41 6.86 -17.99
N LEU A 83 -9.46 8.02 -17.34
CA LEU A 83 -10.50 9.03 -17.62
C LEU A 83 -10.29 9.78 -18.94
N GLY A 84 -9.04 9.85 -19.42
CA GLY A 84 -8.71 10.58 -20.64
C GLY A 84 -8.84 9.73 -21.90
N LYS A 85 -8.77 8.40 -21.81
CA LYS A 85 -8.81 7.52 -22.98
C LYS A 85 -10.21 7.43 -23.55
N ARG A 86 -10.34 7.58 -24.88
CA ARG A 86 -11.56 7.22 -25.60
C ARG A 86 -11.58 5.70 -25.82
N PHE A 87 -12.40 4.97 -25.04
CA PHE A 87 -12.56 3.53 -25.21
C PHE A 87 -13.60 3.21 -26.31
N PRO A 88 -13.57 2.02 -26.93
CA PRO A 88 -14.57 1.61 -27.92
C PRO A 88 -16.00 1.61 -27.38
N VAL A 89 -16.16 1.28 -26.09
CA VAL A 89 -17.42 1.36 -25.35
C VAL A 89 -17.28 2.51 -24.36
N ASP A 90 -18.22 3.46 -24.39
CA ASP A 90 -18.24 4.56 -23.43
C ASP A 90 -18.63 4.06 -22.03
N MET A 91 -17.65 4.09 -21.12
CA MET A 91 -17.81 3.62 -19.74
C MET A 91 -18.41 4.70 -18.83
N LEU A 92 -18.34 5.97 -19.20
CA LEU A 92 -18.71 7.10 -18.34
C LEU A 92 -20.11 7.64 -18.70
N GLY A 93 -20.37 7.88 -19.99
CA GLY A 93 -21.58 8.55 -20.44
C GLY A 93 -21.58 10.07 -20.17
N ALA A 94 -22.61 10.76 -20.68
CA ALA A 94 -22.82 12.18 -20.42
C ALA A 94 -23.45 12.43 -19.04
N CYS A 95 -22.98 13.48 -18.35
CA CYS A 95 -23.53 13.90 -17.05
C CYS A 95 -24.49 15.08 -17.22
N THR A 96 -25.54 15.17 -16.40
CA THR A 96 -26.44 16.34 -16.38
C THR A 96 -25.73 17.64 -15.99
N GLY A 97 -24.66 17.56 -15.19
CA GLY A 97 -23.85 18.70 -14.79
C GLY A 97 -22.48 18.70 -15.47
N THR A 98 -22.35 19.38 -16.62
CA THR A 98 -21.09 19.47 -17.38
C THR A 98 -19.93 20.03 -16.53
N GLY A 99 -20.18 21.09 -15.76
CA GLY A 99 -19.19 21.67 -14.85
C GLY A 99 -18.77 20.71 -13.74
N PHE A 100 -19.72 19.95 -13.19
CA PHE A 100 -19.43 18.92 -12.19
C PHE A 100 -18.56 17.81 -12.78
N ALA A 101 -18.92 17.26 -13.94
CA ALA A 101 -18.17 16.20 -14.60
C ALA A 101 -16.74 16.65 -14.94
N ARG A 102 -16.58 17.86 -15.49
CA ARG A 102 -15.28 18.46 -15.78
C ARG A 102 -14.43 18.63 -14.52
N ASN A 103 -15.05 19.06 -13.42
CA ASN A 103 -14.36 19.21 -12.14
C ASN A 103 -13.92 17.86 -11.57
N VAL A 104 -14.78 16.85 -11.58
CA VAL A 104 -14.44 15.49 -11.12
C VAL A 104 -13.27 14.93 -11.93
N VAL A 105 -13.36 14.93 -13.27
CA VAL A 105 -12.32 14.39 -14.16
C VAL A 105 -10.99 15.14 -14.05
N THR A 106 -11.04 16.42 -13.67
CA THR A 106 -9.86 17.25 -13.48
C THR A 106 -9.25 17.04 -12.09
N TRP A 107 -10.03 17.20 -11.03
CA TRP A 107 -9.50 17.31 -9.68
C TRP A 107 -9.36 15.97 -8.98
N LEU A 108 -10.25 14.99 -9.22
CA LEU A 108 -10.19 13.70 -8.53
C LEU A 108 -8.82 13.00 -8.68
N PRO A 109 -8.19 12.91 -9.88
CA PRO A 109 -6.85 12.34 -10.00
C PRO A 109 -5.79 13.07 -9.17
N ARG A 110 -5.90 14.41 -9.03
CA ARG A 110 -4.93 15.21 -8.25
C ARG A 110 -5.15 15.03 -6.75
N LEU A 111 -6.40 14.99 -6.33
CA LEU A 111 -6.77 14.72 -4.96
C LEU A 111 -6.35 13.32 -4.53
N LEU A 112 -6.39 12.31 -5.42
CA LEU A 112 -5.84 10.97 -5.13
C LEU A 112 -4.33 11.00 -4.84
N ALA A 113 -3.54 11.77 -5.60
CA ALA A 113 -2.12 11.92 -5.30
C ALA A 113 -1.87 12.59 -3.95
N VAL A 114 -2.63 13.63 -3.62
CA VAL A 114 -2.52 14.30 -2.30
C VAL A 114 -2.99 13.39 -1.18
N ALA A 115 -4.08 12.65 -1.38
CA ALA A 115 -4.58 11.68 -0.41
C ALA A 115 -3.58 10.56 -0.14
N ALA A 116 -2.72 10.21 -1.11
CA ALA A 116 -1.66 9.23 -0.92
C ALA A 116 -0.50 9.75 -0.04
N THR A 117 -0.26 11.06 0.06
CA THR A 117 0.93 11.61 0.73
C THR A 117 0.64 12.49 1.95
N LEU A 118 -0.45 13.25 1.95
CA LEU A 118 -0.82 14.17 3.03
C LEU A 118 -1.02 13.46 4.38
N PRO A 119 -1.67 12.29 4.46
CA PRO A 119 -1.88 11.62 5.75
C PRO A 119 -0.58 11.28 6.47
N THR A 120 0.52 11.05 5.75
CA THR A 120 1.84 10.77 6.35
C THR A 120 2.40 11.99 7.05
N ALA A 121 2.22 13.18 6.46
CA ALA A 121 2.57 14.43 7.10
C ALA A 121 1.76 14.64 8.38
N LEU A 122 0.44 14.42 8.32
CA LEU A 122 -0.46 14.57 9.46
C LEU A 122 -0.16 13.57 10.58
N PHE A 123 0.19 12.33 10.22
CA PHE A 123 0.60 11.30 11.15
C PHE A 123 1.84 11.72 11.92
N PHE A 124 2.90 12.15 11.25
CA PHE A 124 4.12 12.62 11.94
C PHE A 124 3.89 13.86 12.80
N ILE A 125 3.02 14.79 12.38
CA ILE A 125 2.61 15.92 13.22
C ILE A 125 1.88 15.43 14.47
N GLY A 126 0.96 14.46 14.33
CA GLY A 126 0.25 13.84 15.45
C GLY A 126 1.17 13.16 16.46
N GLU A 127 2.20 12.46 15.95
CA GLU A 127 3.26 11.82 16.74
C GLU A 127 4.32 12.81 17.27
N ARG A 128 4.08 14.12 17.15
CA ARG A 128 4.99 15.21 17.57
C ARG A 128 6.37 15.18 16.89
N LYS A 129 6.54 14.42 15.80
CA LYS A 129 7.73 14.42 14.94
C LYS A 129 7.63 15.58 13.92
N PHE A 130 7.64 16.83 14.41
CA PHE A 130 7.30 18.02 13.62
C PHE A 130 8.21 18.27 12.41
N VAL A 131 9.51 17.98 12.51
CA VAL A 131 10.44 18.15 11.37
C VAL A 131 10.09 17.20 10.24
N ALA A 132 9.91 15.91 10.53
CA ALA A 132 9.43 14.93 9.56
C ALA A 132 8.04 15.33 9.01
N GLY A 133 7.12 15.74 9.87
CA GLY A 133 5.80 16.22 9.46
C GLY A 133 5.86 17.38 8.47
N ALA A 134 6.68 18.40 8.75
CA ALA A 134 6.90 19.54 7.87
C ALA A 134 7.53 19.12 6.53
N MET A 135 8.51 18.22 6.56
CA MET A 135 9.15 17.69 5.35
C MET A 135 8.16 16.98 4.44
N TRP A 136 7.30 16.10 4.97
CA TRP A 136 6.26 15.42 4.19
C TRP A 136 5.17 16.37 3.69
N LEU A 137 4.86 17.42 4.46
CA LEU A 137 3.91 18.45 4.04
C LEU A 137 4.48 19.25 2.85
N VAL A 138 5.73 19.71 2.94
CA VAL A 138 6.42 20.39 1.84
C VAL A 138 6.49 19.49 0.61
N TRP A 139 6.82 18.21 0.80
CA TRP A 139 6.84 17.22 -0.28
C TRP A 139 5.47 17.06 -0.97
N THR A 140 4.40 16.98 -0.18
CA THR A 140 3.02 16.89 -0.67
C THR A 140 2.62 18.15 -1.45
N LEU A 141 2.95 19.32 -0.92
CA LEU A 141 2.67 20.62 -1.57
C LEU A 141 3.47 20.77 -2.87
N ALA A 142 4.74 20.36 -2.89
CA ALA A 142 5.58 20.36 -4.08
C ALA A 142 5.02 19.44 -5.17
N LEU A 143 4.63 18.20 -4.81
CA LEU A 143 3.98 17.27 -5.72
C LEU A 143 2.66 17.85 -6.25
N PHE A 144 1.80 18.37 -5.39
CA PHE A 144 0.53 18.96 -5.79
C PHE A 144 0.72 20.18 -6.70
N GLY A 145 1.64 21.08 -6.34
CA GLY A 145 2.03 22.24 -7.13
C GLY A 145 2.52 21.82 -8.52
N PHE A 146 3.41 20.84 -8.60
CA PHE A 146 3.84 20.24 -9.86
C PHE A 146 2.65 19.70 -10.67
N LEU A 147 1.74 18.93 -10.06
CA LEU A 147 0.57 18.38 -10.76
C LEU A 147 -0.41 19.46 -11.26
N VAL A 148 -0.54 20.59 -10.56
CA VAL A 148 -1.37 21.71 -11.02
C VAL A 148 -0.66 22.49 -12.13
N MET A 149 0.59 22.86 -11.90
CA MET A 149 1.39 23.75 -12.76
C MET A 149 2.06 23.04 -13.94
N ARG A 150 2.06 21.71 -14.03
CA ARG A 150 2.72 20.97 -15.13
C ARG A 150 2.34 21.43 -16.55
N ARG A 151 1.17 22.08 -16.71
CA ARG A 151 0.69 22.60 -18.00
C ARG A 151 1.27 23.97 -18.36
N SER A 152 1.82 24.72 -17.41
CA SER A 152 2.57 25.96 -17.68
C SER A 152 4.02 25.68 -18.06
N LEU A 153 4.54 24.48 -17.77
CA LEU A 153 5.90 24.07 -18.14
C LEU A 153 5.99 23.77 -19.66
N PRO A 154 6.76 24.57 -20.44
CA PRO A 154 6.76 24.49 -21.91
C PRO A 154 7.13 23.11 -22.45
N TRP A 155 8.18 22.49 -21.87
CA TRP A 155 8.70 21.18 -22.30
C TRP A 155 7.73 20.00 -22.08
N LEU A 156 6.75 20.15 -21.18
CA LEU A 156 5.68 19.17 -20.95
C LEU A 156 4.44 19.43 -21.82
N ARG A 157 4.30 20.64 -22.38
CA ARG A 157 3.11 21.07 -23.12
C ARG A 157 3.09 20.58 -24.57
N GLU A 158 4.23 20.63 -25.26
CA GLU A 158 4.34 20.44 -26.71
C GLU A 158 3.96 19.04 -27.23
N GLY A 159 3.97 18.02 -26.36
CA GLY A 159 3.58 16.64 -26.71
C GLY A 159 2.21 16.21 -26.18
N VAL A 160 1.78 16.73 -25.02
CA VAL A 160 0.54 16.29 -24.36
C VAL A 160 -0.68 17.06 -24.86
N ALA A 161 -0.54 18.35 -25.16
CA ALA A 161 -1.68 19.17 -25.62
C ALA A 161 -2.22 18.73 -26.98
N ARG A 162 -1.37 18.19 -27.86
CA ARG A 162 -1.77 17.70 -29.19
C ARG A 162 -2.52 16.36 -29.17
N SER A 163 -2.40 15.58 -28.10
CA SER A 163 -3.06 14.26 -28.03
C SER A 163 -4.49 14.31 -27.49
N TYR A 164 -4.87 15.41 -26.83
CA TYR A 164 -6.20 15.55 -26.24
C TYR A 164 -7.08 16.43 -27.13
N GLU A 165 -8.11 15.82 -27.69
CA GLU A 165 -9.10 16.47 -28.54
C GLU A 165 -10.49 16.28 -27.95
N GLN A 166 -11.29 17.35 -27.99
CA GLN A 166 -12.71 17.30 -27.63
C GLN A 166 -13.51 17.27 -28.94
N ARG A 167 -14.35 16.25 -29.12
CA ARG A 167 -15.15 16.05 -30.34
C ARG A 167 -16.64 16.20 -30.05
N GLY A 168 -17.37 16.86 -30.96
CA GLY A 168 -18.83 16.94 -30.92
C GLY A 168 -19.39 17.38 -29.56
N CYS A 169 -20.24 16.54 -28.98
CA CYS A 169 -20.94 16.78 -27.71
C CYS A 169 -20.17 16.32 -26.46
N GLU A 170 -18.89 15.96 -26.57
CA GLU A 170 -18.07 15.57 -25.42
C GLU A 170 -17.97 16.70 -24.39
N GLN A 171 -18.04 16.36 -23.10
CA GLN A 171 -18.03 17.33 -22.00
C GLN A 171 -16.61 17.70 -21.52
N TRP A 172 -15.60 16.93 -21.91
CA TRP A 172 -14.18 17.21 -21.66
C TRP A 172 -13.27 16.56 -22.73
N PRO A 173 -12.01 16.99 -22.87
CA PRO A 173 -11.10 16.45 -23.87
C PRO A 173 -10.62 15.03 -23.57
N HIS A 174 -10.53 14.19 -24.61
CA HIS A 174 -10.04 12.80 -24.55
C HIS A 174 -8.88 12.57 -25.54
N PHE A 175 -8.17 11.46 -25.39
CA PHE A 175 -7.15 11.00 -26.33
C PHE A 175 -7.48 9.62 -26.91
N ASP A 176 -7.11 9.41 -28.19
CA ASP A 176 -7.33 8.12 -28.86
C ASP A 176 -6.19 7.14 -28.60
N ARG A 177 -4.94 7.60 -28.60
CA ARG A 177 -3.75 6.78 -28.34
C ARG A 177 -2.83 7.47 -27.35
N MET A 178 -2.30 6.68 -26.42
CA MET A 178 -1.35 7.17 -25.42
C MET A 178 -0.01 7.47 -26.11
N PRO A 179 0.56 8.68 -25.93
CA PRO A 179 1.84 9.03 -26.52
C PRO A 179 2.99 8.19 -25.92
N LEU A 180 4.09 8.04 -26.65
CA LEU A 180 5.26 7.25 -26.22
C LEU A 180 5.80 7.67 -24.85
N ARG A 181 5.88 8.99 -24.59
CA ARG A 181 6.31 9.53 -23.27
C ARG A 181 5.41 9.04 -22.14
N GLY A 182 4.12 8.88 -22.41
CA GLY A 182 3.20 8.35 -21.43
C GLY A 182 3.44 6.87 -21.16
N TRP A 183 3.64 6.08 -22.21
CA TRP A 183 4.03 4.67 -22.07
C TRP A 183 5.35 4.52 -21.33
N ALA A 184 6.35 5.36 -21.60
CA ALA A 184 7.61 5.36 -20.88
C ALA A 184 7.42 5.64 -19.38
N LEU A 185 6.60 6.63 -19.02
CA LEU A 185 6.28 6.90 -17.62
C LEU A 185 5.55 5.70 -16.96
N MET A 186 4.60 5.07 -17.65
CA MET A 186 3.95 3.86 -17.14
C MET A 186 4.91 2.69 -17.01
N ALA A 187 5.86 2.55 -17.93
CA ALA A 187 6.89 1.52 -17.85
C ALA A 187 7.80 1.74 -16.63
N VAL A 188 8.23 2.97 -16.36
CA VAL A 188 9.00 3.28 -15.15
C VAL A 188 8.18 3.00 -13.89
N LEU A 189 6.96 3.54 -13.79
CA LEU A 189 6.10 3.35 -12.63
C LEU A 189 5.69 1.89 -12.41
N GLY A 190 5.55 1.12 -13.49
CA GLY A 190 5.17 -0.29 -13.44
C GLY A 190 6.36 -1.20 -13.16
N LEU A 191 7.44 -1.08 -13.93
CA LEU A 191 8.58 -1.98 -13.84
C LEU A 191 9.36 -1.82 -12.54
N THR A 192 9.52 -0.60 -12.01
CA THR A 192 10.31 -0.37 -10.78
C THR A 192 9.79 -1.18 -9.59
N PRO A 193 8.49 -1.16 -9.23
CA PRO A 193 7.93 -2.04 -8.21
C PRO A 193 8.17 -3.53 -8.45
N TRP A 194 8.04 -4.00 -9.68
CA TRP A 194 8.21 -5.42 -10.01
C TRP A 194 9.68 -5.85 -9.97
N LEU A 195 10.62 -4.98 -10.34
CA LEU A 195 12.05 -5.22 -10.17
C LEU A 195 12.44 -5.28 -8.69
N VAL A 196 11.89 -4.38 -7.88
CA VAL A 196 12.08 -4.43 -6.42
C VAL A 196 11.49 -5.73 -5.87
N MET A 197 10.29 -6.13 -6.28
CA MET A 197 9.69 -7.42 -5.88
C MET A 197 10.58 -8.61 -6.28
N ALA A 198 11.12 -8.63 -7.51
CA ALA A 198 12.05 -9.67 -7.95
C ALA A 198 13.32 -9.70 -7.08
N GLY A 199 13.85 -8.53 -6.71
CA GLY A 199 14.95 -8.42 -5.76
C GLY A 199 14.60 -8.94 -4.37
N VAL A 200 13.42 -8.61 -3.84
CA VAL A 200 12.90 -9.10 -2.56
C VAL A 200 12.81 -10.63 -2.56
N LEU A 201 12.35 -11.22 -3.67
CA LEU A 201 12.29 -12.68 -3.81
C LEU A 201 13.67 -13.34 -3.89
N ALA A 202 14.69 -12.62 -4.38
CA ALA A 202 16.05 -13.12 -4.47
C ALA A 202 16.81 -12.99 -3.13
N ASP A 203 16.71 -11.83 -2.47
CA ASP A 203 17.38 -11.53 -1.19
C ASP A 203 16.57 -10.49 -0.40
N LEU A 204 15.58 -10.98 0.35
CA LEU A 204 14.71 -10.15 1.19
C LEU A 204 15.52 -9.30 2.19
N PRO A 205 16.46 -9.84 2.98
CA PRO A 205 17.26 -9.04 3.91
C PRO A 205 18.04 -7.91 3.22
N ALA A 206 18.71 -8.17 2.08
CA ALA A 206 19.49 -7.14 1.41
C ALA A 206 18.60 -5.99 0.88
N ILE A 207 17.49 -6.31 0.21
CA ILE A 207 16.62 -5.28 -0.37
C ILE A 207 15.91 -4.47 0.70
N THR A 208 15.43 -5.12 1.78
CA THR A 208 14.76 -4.42 2.89
C THR A 208 15.72 -3.51 3.66
N ARG A 209 16.97 -3.93 3.87
CA ARG A 209 18.02 -3.10 4.48
C ARG A 209 18.43 -1.93 3.61
N TRP A 210 18.39 -2.07 2.28
CA TRP A 210 18.78 -1.00 1.37
C TRP A 210 17.66 0.02 1.16
N LEU A 211 16.43 -0.45 1.00
CA LEU A 211 15.29 0.40 0.62
C LEU A 211 14.51 0.94 1.81
N GLY A 212 14.52 0.22 2.92
CA GLY A 212 13.61 0.42 4.05
C GLY A 212 12.23 -0.17 3.79
N ALA A 213 11.66 -0.81 4.81
CA ALA A 213 10.36 -1.48 4.71
C ALA A 213 9.19 -0.57 4.27
N PRO A 214 9.07 0.69 4.72
CA PRO A 214 7.99 1.57 4.26
C PRO A 214 8.04 1.85 2.75
N ALA A 215 9.23 2.04 2.18
CA ALA A 215 9.40 2.26 0.76
C ALA A 215 9.01 1.02 -0.05
N VAL A 216 9.34 -0.18 0.42
CA VAL A 216 8.90 -1.45 -0.19
C VAL A 216 7.37 -1.53 -0.21
N LEU A 217 6.69 -1.21 0.89
CA LEU A 217 5.23 -1.23 0.97
C LEU A 217 4.59 -0.26 -0.05
N LEU A 218 5.08 0.97 -0.14
CA LEU A 218 4.57 1.99 -1.06
C LEU A 218 4.83 1.63 -2.53
N LEU A 219 5.99 1.01 -2.81
CA LEU A 219 6.27 0.49 -4.14
C LEU A 219 5.35 -0.69 -4.48
N ALA A 220 5.03 -1.58 -3.53
CA ALA A 220 4.04 -2.63 -3.76
C ALA A 220 2.66 -2.02 -4.10
N LEU A 221 2.22 -0.98 -3.40
CA LEU A 221 0.99 -0.24 -3.72
C LEU A 221 1.07 0.44 -5.10
N THR A 222 2.22 1.00 -5.47
CA THR A 222 2.49 1.56 -6.81
C THR A 222 2.34 0.48 -7.88
N GLY A 223 2.96 -0.69 -7.68
CA GLY A 223 2.91 -1.82 -8.60
C GLY A 223 1.47 -2.30 -8.83
N TRP A 224 0.70 -2.48 -7.76
CA TRP A 224 -0.72 -2.85 -7.85
C TRP A 224 -1.57 -1.77 -8.50
N THR A 225 -1.29 -0.50 -8.24
CA THR A 225 -2.00 0.63 -8.87
C THR A 225 -1.82 0.59 -10.38
N VAL A 226 -0.57 0.45 -10.85
CA VAL A 226 -0.25 0.40 -12.29
C VAL A 226 -0.74 -0.89 -12.91
N PHE A 227 -0.46 -2.04 -12.33
CA PHE A 227 -0.87 -3.35 -12.85
C PHE A 227 -2.39 -3.44 -12.97
N GLY A 228 -3.12 -3.13 -11.90
CA GLY A 228 -4.58 -3.17 -11.92
C GLY A 228 -5.16 -2.19 -12.93
N SER A 229 -4.71 -0.94 -12.91
CA SER A 229 -5.20 0.09 -13.84
C SER A 229 -4.90 -0.25 -15.29
N MET A 230 -3.68 -0.71 -15.59
CA MET A 230 -3.24 -0.89 -16.97
C MET A 230 -3.60 -2.28 -17.51
N ALA A 231 -3.20 -3.35 -16.82
CA ALA A 231 -3.40 -4.71 -17.28
C ALA A 231 -4.85 -5.20 -17.11
N LEU A 232 -5.52 -4.82 -16.02
CA LEU A 232 -6.87 -5.33 -15.71
C LEU A 232 -8.01 -4.39 -16.12
N VAL A 233 -7.75 -3.09 -16.32
CA VAL A 233 -8.76 -2.12 -16.76
C VAL A 233 -8.46 -1.57 -18.15
N TYR A 234 -7.38 -0.81 -18.33
CA TYR A 234 -7.09 -0.10 -19.58
C TYR A 234 -6.98 -1.04 -20.77
N LEU A 235 -6.26 -2.15 -20.63
CA LEU A 235 -5.94 -3.05 -21.72
C LEU A 235 -7.15 -3.85 -22.22
N PRO A 236 -7.99 -4.47 -21.36
CA PRO A 236 -9.25 -5.08 -21.79
C PRO A 236 -10.20 -4.07 -22.43
N LEU A 237 -10.42 -2.91 -21.79
CA LEU A 237 -11.34 -1.88 -22.29
C LEU A 237 -10.86 -1.32 -23.63
N SER A 238 -9.55 -1.11 -23.81
CA SER A 238 -8.98 -0.65 -25.08
C SER A 238 -9.20 -1.64 -26.24
N ARG A 239 -9.42 -2.92 -25.94
CA ARG A 239 -9.75 -3.97 -26.90
C ARG A 239 -11.25 -4.22 -27.04
N GLY A 240 -12.09 -3.38 -26.43
CA GLY A 240 -13.55 -3.54 -26.45
C GLY A 240 -14.07 -4.69 -25.58
N ARG A 241 -13.25 -5.21 -24.64
CA ARG A 241 -13.66 -6.24 -23.68
C ARG A 241 -14.03 -5.60 -22.34
N SER A 242 -14.79 -6.30 -21.52
CA SER A 242 -15.11 -5.87 -20.16
C SER A 242 -13.86 -5.76 -19.28
N SER A 243 -13.90 -4.84 -18.31
CA SER A 243 -12.85 -4.72 -17.30
C SER A 243 -12.75 -6.01 -16.46
N LEU A 244 -11.52 -6.39 -16.16
CA LEU A 244 -11.16 -7.51 -15.27
C LEU A 244 -10.83 -7.03 -13.86
N ALA A 245 -11.30 -5.85 -13.45
CA ALA A 245 -10.95 -5.26 -12.16
C ALA A 245 -11.34 -6.10 -10.93
N TRP A 246 -12.38 -6.93 -11.08
CA TRP A 246 -12.87 -7.82 -10.04
C TRP A 246 -12.05 -9.13 -9.95
N LEU A 247 -11.14 -9.40 -10.89
CA LEU A 247 -10.37 -10.64 -10.94
C LEU A 247 -9.57 -10.89 -9.65
N PRO A 248 -8.84 -9.93 -9.05
CA PRO A 248 -8.12 -10.19 -7.80
C PRO A 248 -9.04 -10.55 -6.64
N LEU A 249 -10.26 -10.00 -6.57
CA LEU A 249 -11.25 -10.37 -5.55
C LEU A 249 -11.76 -11.79 -5.77
N LEU A 250 -12.01 -12.18 -7.03
CA LEU A 250 -12.37 -13.56 -7.34
C LEU A 250 -11.22 -14.51 -6.96
N LEU A 251 -9.98 -14.18 -7.34
CA LEU A 251 -8.81 -14.99 -7.00
C LEU A 251 -8.64 -15.09 -5.47
N LEU A 252 -8.84 -14.00 -4.73
CA LEU A 252 -8.81 -14.03 -3.27
C LEU A 252 -9.84 -15.02 -2.72
N VAL A 253 -11.10 -14.98 -3.17
CA VAL A 253 -12.15 -15.90 -2.71
C VAL A 253 -11.83 -17.35 -3.07
N VAL A 254 -11.36 -17.59 -4.30
CA VAL A 254 -11.05 -18.94 -4.80
C VAL A 254 -9.82 -19.53 -4.09
N PHE A 255 -8.80 -18.72 -3.84
CA PHE A 255 -7.54 -19.18 -3.25
C PHE A 255 -7.47 -19.06 -1.73
N SER A 256 -8.37 -18.31 -1.08
CA SER A 256 -8.39 -18.15 0.38
C SER A 256 -8.43 -19.48 1.14
N PRO A 257 -9.22 -20.50 0.74
CA PRO A 257 -9.23 -21.79 1.44
C PRO A 257 -7.89 -22.56 1.36
N PHE A 258 -7.08 -22.28 0.34
CA PHE A 258 -5.76 -22.90 0.15
C PHE A 258 -4.65 -22.15 0.89
N ASN A 259 -4.96 -20.96 1.42
CA ASN A 259 -4.05 -20.13 2.20
C ASN A 259 -4.33 -20.26 3.71
N ASP A 260 -4.73 -21.46 4.15
CA ASP A 260 -4.92 -21.75 5.57
C ASP A 260 -3.56 -22.01 6.25
N ASN A 261 -3.00 -20.94 6.82
CA ASN A 261 -1.77 -20.99 7.59
C ASN A 261 -1.97 -21.49 9.03
N HIS A 262 -3.17 -21.94 9.42
CA HIS A 262 -3.39 -22.49 10.76
C HIS A 262 -2.83 -23.91 10.93
N VAL A 263 -2.60 -24.62 9.82
CA VAL A 263 -2.05 -25.99 9.85
C VAL A 263 -0.57 -26.02 10.28
N THR A 264 0.21 -24.95 10.07
CA THR A 264 1.62 -24.91 10.49
C THR A 264 1.81 -24.85 12.02
N GLY A 265 0.76 -24.60 12.80
CA GLY A 265 0.76 -24.78 14.25
C GLY A 265 0.56 -26.23 14.71
N GLN A 266 0.17 -27.14 13.82
CA GLN A 266 -0.06 -28.56 14.10
C GLN A 266 1.08 -29.40 13.52
N ARG A 267 2.27 -29.32 14.13
CA ARG A 267 3.34 -30.30 13.84
C ARG A 267 2.90 -31.66 14.35
N ALA A 268 2.44 -32.54 13.46
CA ALA A 268 2.13 -33.94 13.75
C ALA A 268 3.36 -34.70 14.28
N ASP A 269 4.56 -34.24 13.95
CA ASP A 269 5.86 -34.75 14.40
C ASP A 269 6.18 -34.40 15.86
N LEU A 270 5.43 -33.48 16.49
CA LEU A 270 5.42 -33.28 17.96
C LEU A 270 4.30 -34.07 18.66
N ALA A 271 3.44 -34.79 17.91
CA ALA A 271 2.38 -35.63 18.48
C ALA A 271 2.91 -36.95 19.11
N GLY A 272 4.19 -36.98 19.47
CA GLY A 272 4.82 -38.10 20.20
C GLY A 272 4.45 -38.14 21.68
N GLU A 273 3.91 -37.05 22.26
CA GLU A 273 3.44 -37.02 23.64
C GLU A 273 1.94 -36.68 23.66
N THR A 274 1.14 -37.75 23.69
CA THR A 274 -0.34 -37.72 23.72
C THR A 274 -0.88 -37.39 25.11
N GLY A 275 -0.43 -36.27 25.68
CA GLY A 275 -1.07 -35.64 26.84
C GLY A 275 -1.74 -34.35 26.39
N GLU A 276 -3.01 -34.16 26.76
CA GLU A 276 -3.57 -32.81 26.81
C GLU A 276 -2.60 -31.99 27.70
N PRO A 277 -1.97 -30.91 27.19
CA PRO A 277 -1.00 -30.18 27.97
C PRO A 277 -1.66 -29.78 29.30
N PRO A 278 -0.99 -30.02 30.44
CA PRO A 278 -1.58 -29.72 31.74
C PRO A 278 -2.08 -28.27 31.72
N ALA A 279 -3.27 -28.04 32.28
CA ALA A 279 -3.80 -26.69 32.41
C ALA A 279 -2.71 -25.80 33.01
N VAL A 280 -2.49 -24.62 32.44
CA VAL A 280 -1.37 -23.71 32.83
C VAL A 280 -1.25 -23.54 34.35
N ALA A 281 -2.38 -23.55 35.06
CA ALA A 281 -2.40 -23.53 36.52
C ALA A 281 -1.75 -24.77 37.16
N ALA A 282 -2.07 -25.98 36.71
CA ALA A 282 -1.49 -27.21 37.22
C ALA A 282 0.01 -27.31 36.89
N ASP A 283 0.43 -26.85 35.72
CA ASP A 283 1.85 -26.81 35.33
C ASP A 283 2.63 -25.79 36.16
N PHE A 284 2.03 -24.62 36.41
CA PHE A 284 2.59 -23.61 37.30
C PHE A 284 2.72 -24.10 38.74
N ASP A 285 1.69 -24.76 39.29
CA ASP A 285 1.70 -25.32 40.64
C ASP A 285 2.78 -26.42 40.77
N ALA A 286 2.91 -27.29 39.76
CA ALA A 286 3.93 -28.33 39.71
C ALA A 286 5.35 -27.72 39.67
N TRP A 287 5.57 -26.72 38.81
CA TRP A 287 6.83 -25.99 38.72
C TRP A 287 7.16 -25.26 40.04
N GLN A 288 6.19 -24.64 40.70
CA GLN A 288 6.38 -23.98 41.98
C GLN A 288 6.74 -24.97 43.09
N ALA A 289 6.05 -26.11 43.18
CA ALA A 289 6.35 -27.17 44.13
C ALA A 289 7.75 -27.76 43.90
N GLN A 290 8.19 -27.87 42.64
CA GLN A 290 9.55 -28.27 42.31
C GLN A 290 10.58 -27.25 42.80
N ARG A 291 10.39 -25.95 42.55
CA ARG A 291 11.30 -24.90 43.07
C ARG A 291 11.43 -24.93 44.59
N VAL A 292 10.34 -25.16 45.31
CA VAL A 292 10.39 -25.28 46.78
C VAL A 292 11.25 -26.48 47.20
N ARG A 293 11.10 -27.65 46.54
CA ARG A 293 11.91 -28.84 46.81
C ARG A 293 13.40 -28.63 46.50
N GLU A 294 13.72 -27.84 45.49
CA GLU A 294 15.10 -27.47 45.12
C GLU A 294 15.70 -26.38 46.04
N GLY A 295 14.99 -25.95 47.09
CA GLY A 295 15.45 -24.89 48.00
C GLY A 295 15.33 -23.47 47.41
N ARG A 296 14.67 -23.33 46.26
CA ARG A 296 14.51 -22.07 45.50
C ARG A 296 13.17 -21.37 45.79
N GLY A 297 12.47 -21.75 46.84
CA GLY A 297 11.14 -21.22 47.18
C GLY A 297 11.13 -19.72 47.52
N GLY A 298 12.26 -19.15 47.93
CA GLY A 298 12.41 -17.71 48.21
C GLY A 298 12.88 -16.87 47.01
N GLU A 299 13.18 -17.50 45.87
CA GLU A 299 13.62 -16.77 44.67
C GLU A 299 12.43 -16.05 43.99
N PRO A 300 12.64 -14.82 43.48
CA PRO A 300 11.59 -14.08 42.79
C PRO A 300 11.10 -14.81 41.54
N ILE A 301 9.79 -14.72 41.28
CA ILE A 301 9.17 -15.20 40.04
C ILE A 301 9.17 -14.06 39.03
N TYR A 302 9.77 -14.30 37.87
CA TYR A 302 9.69 -13.38 36.74
C TYR A 302 8.62 -13.87 35.77
N LEU A 303 7.60 -13.05 35.56
CA LEU A 303 6.58 -13.28 34.53
C LEU A 303 6.91 -12.40 33.34
N VAL A 304 7.17 -13.03 32.19
CA VAL A 304 7.41 -12.30 30.94
C VAL A 304 6.11 -12.29 30.15
N ALA A 305 5.50 -11.11 30.05
CA ALA A 305 4.36 -10.88 29.18
C ALA A 305 4.83 -10.23 27.88
N MET A 306 4.41 -10.76 26.74
CA MET A 306 4.74 -10.24 25.41
C MET A 306 3.47 -9.82 24.69
N SER A 307 3.54 -8.72 23.93
CA SER A 307 2.42 -8.30 23.10
C SER A 307 2.16 -9.32 21.98
N GLY A 308 0.88 -9.46 21.61
CA GLY A 308 0.50 -10.29 20.48
C GLY A 308 1.05 -9.77 19.16
N GLY A 309 1.33 -10.66 18.21
CA GLY A 309 1.90 -10.27 16.92
C GLY A 309 2.30 -11.43 16.00
N ALA A 310 1.70 -12.60 16.17
CA ALA A 310 2.03 -13.83 15.44
C ALA A 310 3.55 -14.10 15.41
N SER A 311 4.10 -14.39 14.23
CA SER A 311 5.53 -14.70 14.04
C SER A 311 6.47 -13.59 14.50
N ARG A 312 6.05 -12.31 14.45
CA ARG A 312 6.85 -11.18 14.94
C ARG A 312 7.01 -11.21 16.45
N ALA A 313 5.92 -11.42 17.17
CA ALA A 313 5.94 -11.54 18.63
C ALA A 313 6.78 -12.75 19.07
N ALA A 314 6.66 -13.86 18.35
CA ALA A 314 7.51 -15.04 18.59
C ALA A 314 9.00 -14.75 18.35
N TYR A 315 9.35 -14.11 17.22
CA TYR A 315 10.74 -13.83 16.87
C TYR A 315 11.40 -12.84 17.84
N TRP A 316 10.78 -11.67 18.06
CA TRP A 316 11.33 -10.67 18.96
C TRP A 316 11.29 -11.11 20.41
N GLY A 317 10.26 -11.86 20.79
CA GLY A 317 10.15 -12.47 22.10
C GLY A 317 11.28 -13.45 22.38
N ALA A 318 11.52 -14.38 21.45
CA ALA A 318 12.63 -15.32 21.53
C ALA A 318 13.99 -14.59 21.58
N TRP A 319 14.18 -13.55 20.75
CA TRP A 319 15.41 -12.77 20.76
C TRP A 319 15.62 -12.02 22.08
N ALA A 320 14.58 -11.40 22.65
CA ALA A 320 14.68 -10.69 23.93
C ALA A 320 14.97 -11.66 25.09
N LEU A 321 14.31 -12.82 25.13
CA LEU A 321 14.56 -13.85 26.14
C LEU A 321 15.98 -14.43 26.02
N ALA A 322 16.45 -14.69 24.79
CA ALA A 322 17.81 -15.15 24.55
C ALA A 322 18.85 -14.11 25.00
N THR A 323 18.63 -12.84 24.68
CA THR A 323 19.51 -11.74 25.09
C THR A 323 19.58 -11.64 26.62
N LEU A 324 18.45 -11.78 27.32
CA LEU A 324 18.41 -11.77 28.79
C LEU A 324 19.15 -12.95 29.41
N ASP A 325 19.07 -14.14 28.80
CA ASP A 325 19.81 -15.31 29.26
C ASP A 325 21.31 -15.18 29.02
N ASP A 326 21.73 -14.67 27.85
CA ASP A 326 23.14 -14.39 27.56
C ASP A 326 23.72 -13.38 28.54
N ASP A 327 22.99 -12.30 28.84
CA ASP A 327 23.40 -11.27 29.81
C ASP A 327 23.49 -11.81 31.24
N ALA A 328 22.57 -12.71 31.62
CA ALA A 328 22.61 -13.38 32.91
C ALA A 328 23.83 -14.30 33.01
N ARG A 329 24.10 -15.11 31.98
CA ARG A 329 25.25 -16.03 31.91
C ARG A 329 26.57 -15.28 32.00
N ALA A 330 26.69 -14.15 31.30
CA ALA A 330 27.87 -13.29 31.38
C ALA A 330 28.15 -12.77 32.81
N ARG A 331 27.12 -12.69 33.66
CA ARG A 331 27.21 -12.29 35.08
C ARG A 331 27.26 -13.48 36.04
N GLY A 332 27.46 -14.70 35.53
CA GLY A 332 27.51 -15.93 36.33
C GLY A 332 26.14 -16.34 36.90
N ARG A 333 25.04 -15.93 36.26
CA ARG A 333 23.66 -16.27 36.63
C ARG A 333 22.99 -17.04 35.48
N SER A 334 21.86 -17.68 35.74
CA SER A 334 20.97 -18.24 34.70
C SER A 334 19.65 -17.47 34.73
N PHE A 335 19.12 -17.09 33.56
CA PHE A 335 17.85 -16.38 33.45
C PHE A 335 16.67 -17.36 33.39
N ALA A 336 16.88 -18.51 32.76
CA ALA A 336 16.00 -19.67 32.83
C ALA A 336 16.88 -20.94 32.92
N PRO A 337 16.76 -21.75 33.99
CA PRO A 337 17.47 -23.03 34.09
C PRO A 337 16.85 -24.11 33.21
#